data_AF-A0A952SM18-F1
#
_entry.id   AF-A0A952SM18-F1
#
_cell.length_a   1.000
_cell.length_b   1.000
_cell.length_c   1.000
_cell.angle_alpha   90.00
_cell.angle_beta   90.00
_cell.angle_gamma   90.00
#
_symmetry.space_group_name_H-M   'P 1'
#
loop_
_entity.id
_entity.type
_entity.pdbx_description
1 polymer ?
#
loop_
_entity_poly.entity_id
_entity_poly.type
_entity_poly.pdbx_seq_one_letter_code
_entity_poly.pdbx_strand_id
1 'polypeptide(L)'
;MLKKHSRLPDSASHACPRCNYDQSGLIATWADTCPLQGLCSECGYTFAWSDVMNPKRRILRGFFEHASGKWGSWVAAFRTLLWTLWPGWFWSKVKMHHEPRLKMLWWLPVWFITLWALVCAVRLATALVWASQGMLSGVALKAEIINAFIHPVADCYGQRLAGQSRLSLDFWVTDWSPGLLGLMSQSLLFPVLLLVLPETRRRAKVRPIHIVRATVYGHAWIVCIPIIHLAMATEALVGAATVSWPYRIYEFIADYYPFIILLVAVWIGIWWWMVLRRCFNVAQPVFHWFVLMVPAVLLVMISMLFDSTFIWQYIK
;
A
#
# COMPACT_ATOMS: atom_id res chain seq x y z
N MET A 1 12.53 -38.35 -5.69
CA MET A 1 11.38 -37.72 -4.99
C MET A 1 11.72 -37.56 -3.51
N LEU A 2 12.21 -36.40 -3.10
CA LEU A 2 12.51 -36.10 -1.70
C LEU A 2 11.20 -36.04 -0.91
N LYS A 3 11.03 -36.96 0.04
CA LYS A 3 9.94 -36.93 1.03
C LYS A 3 10.00 -35.58 1.74
N LYS A 4 9.01 -34.74 1.47
CA LYS A 4 8.73 -33.51 2.22
C LYS A 4 8.44 -33.96 3.65
N HIS A 5 9.45 -33.94 4.52
CA HIS A 5 9.26 -34.11 5.94
C HIS A 5 8.21 -33.09 6.37
N SER A 6 7.00 -33.59 6.62
CA SER A 6 5.97 -32.88 7.36
C SER A 6 6.56 -32.62 8.74
N ARG A 7 7.24 -31.48 8.89
CA ARG A 7 7.57 -30.94 10.22
C ARG A 7 6.23 -30.90 10.95
N LEU A 8 6.08 -31.74 11.97
CA LEU A 8 4.98 -31.65 12.90
C LEU A 8 4.94 -30.19 13.38
N PRO A 9 3.86 -29.43 13.15
CA PRO A 9 3.82 -27.99 13.42
C PRO A 9 3.72 -27.63 14.91
N ASP A 10 4.20 -28.48 15.82
CA ASP A 10 3.90 -28.38 17.25
C ASP A 10 4.96 -27.63 18.08
N SER A 11 6.19 -27.43 17.59
CA SER A 11 7.21 -26.67 18.33
C SER A 11 7.14 -25.14 18.13
N ALA A 12 6.30 -24.65 17.21
CA ALA A 12 6.12 -23.21 16.98
C ALA A 12 5.21 -22.53 18.02
N SER A 13 4.65 -23.27 18.98
CA SER A 13 3.74 -22.73 20.01
C SER A 13 4.45 -21.84 21.03
N HIS A 14 5.77 -21.95 21.21
CA HIS A 14 6.48 -21.27 22.30
C HIS A 14 7.54 -20.25 21.83
N ALA A 15 7.56 -19.87 20.56
CA ALA A 15 8.54 -18.91 20.05
C ALA A 15 8.19 -17.44 20.39
N CYS A 16 9.21 -16.63 20.69
CA CYS A 16 9.07 -15.20 20.88
C CYS A 16 8.53 -14.52 19.61
N PRO A 17 7.48 -13.68 19.68
CA PRO A 17 6.87 -13.07 18.49
C PRO A 17 7.78 -12.05 17.77
N ARG A 18 8.77 -11.49 18.47
CA ARG A 18 9.72 -10.51 17.92
C ARG A 18 10.87 -11.18 17.17
N CYS A 19 11.64 -12.01 17.85
CA CYS A 19 12.87 -12.62 17.32
C CYS A 19 12.75 -14.10 16.92
N ASN A 20 11.63 -14.76 17.24
CA ASN A 20 11.39 -16.19 17.02
C ASN A 20 12.28 -17.14 17.86
N TYR A 21 12.89 -16.66 18.96
CA TYR A 21 13.62 -17.52 19.89
C TYR A 21 12.67 -18.43 20.67
N ASP A 22 13.03 -19.71 20.78
CA ASP A 22 12.24 -20.71 21.49
C ASP A 22 12.24 -20.45 23.00
N GLN A 23 11.05 -20.33 23.59
CA GLN A 23 10.89 -20.12 25.03
C GLN A 23 10.59 -21.42 25.80
N SER A 24 10.66 -22.58 25.15
CA SER A 24 10.39 -23.89 25.78
C SER A 24 11.20 -24.11 27.07
N GLY A 25 12.47 -23.72 27.09
CA GLY A 25 13.33 -23.81 28.27
C GLY A 25 12.85 -22.95 29.44
N LEU A 26 12.36 -21.73 29.17
CA LEU A 26 11.80 -20.85 30.20
C LEU A 26 10.42 -21.33 30.69
N ILE A 27 9.65 -22.00 29.82
CA ILE A 27 8.37 -22.62 30.20
C ILE A 27 8.62 -23.86 31.07
N ALA A 28 9.67 -24.62 30.78
CA ALA A 28 10.01 -25.84 31.54
C ALA A 28 10.43 -25.56 32.99
N THR A 29 10.78 -24.32 33.34
CA THR A 29 11.12 -23.94 34.73
C THR A 29 9.89 -23.54 35.56
N TRP A 30 8.68 -23.55 34.98
CA TRP A 30 7.45 -23.25 35.73
C TRP A 30 7.06 -24.46 36.58
N ALA A 31 7.34 -24.41 37.89
CA ALA A 31 6.94 -25.45 38.82
C ALA A 31 5.46 -25.28 39.23
N ASP A 32 5.13 -24.16 39.87
CA ASP A 32 3.83 -24.01 40.57
C ASP A 32 2.97 -22.85 40.07
N THR A 33 3.54 -21.89 39.33
CA THR A 33 2.80 -20.73 38.81
C THR A 33 3.22 -20.36 37.39
N CYS A 34 2.22 -20.12 36.53
CA CYS A 34 2.41 -19.59 35.19
C CYS A 34 2.40 -18.05 35.26
N PRO A 35 3.52 -17.35 34.97
CA PRO A 35 3.54 -15.90 34.94
C PRO A 35 2.60 -15.39 33.83
N LEU A 36 1.95 -14.24 34.04
CA LEU A 36 1.09 -13.64 33.01
C LEU A 36 1.90 -12.94 31.90
N GLN A 37 3.09 -12.46 32.25
CA GLN A 37 4.02 -11.77 31.35
C GLN A 37 5.36 -12.49 31.28
N GLY A 38 5.96 -12.51 30.10
CA GLY A 38 7.28 -13.06 29.83
C GLY A 38 8.20 -11.99 29.26
N LEU A 39 9.49 -12.12 29.56
CA LEU A 39 10.56 -11.35 28.95
C LEU A 39 11.41 -12.30 28.11
N CYS A 40 11.56 -12.03 26.82
CA CYS A 40 12.44 -12.83 25.97
C CYS A 40 13.90 -12.62 26.38
N SER A 41 14.60 -13.70 26.76
CA SER A 41 16.02 -13.67 27.12
C SER A 41 16.93 -13.15 26.01
N GLU A 42 16.56 -13.34 24.73
CA GLU A 42 17.38 -12.91 23.58
C GLU A 42 17.18 -11.46 23.15
N CYS A 43 15.95 -10.94 23.24
CA CYS A 43 15.61 -9.65 22.64
C CYS A 43 14.98 -8.64 23.62
N GLY A 44 14.78 -9.04 24.88
CA GLY A 44 14.18 -8.19 25.92
C GLY A 44 12.74 -7.77 25.62
N TYR A 45 12.05 -8.41 24.68
CA TYR A 45 10.66 -8.09 24.38
C TYR A 45 9.73 -8.66 25.47
N THR A 46 8.93 -7.78 26.08
CA THR A 46 7.86 -8.17 27.00
C THR A 46 6.62 -8.58 26.21
N PHE A 47 6.05 -9.74 26.55
CA PHE A 47 4.81 -10.24 25.94
C PHE A 47 3.94 -10.94 26.97
N ALA A 48 2.64 -11.04 26.70
CA ALA A 48 1.77 -11.87 27.50
C ALA A 48 1.95 -13.34 27.10
N TRP A 49 2.14 -14.23 28.06
CA TRP A 49 2.27 -15.66 27.82
C TRP A 49 1.05 -16.26 27.13
N SER A 50 -0.13 -15.68 27.36
CA SER A 50 -1.36 -16.02 26.64
C SER A 50 -1.26 -15.81 25.13
N ASP A 51 -0.51 -14.81 24.67
CA ASP A 51 -0.40 -14.48 23.24
C ASP A 51 0.51 -15.48 22.52
N VAL A 52 1.48 -16.05 23.25
CA VAL A 52 2.39 -17.10 22.74
C VAL A 52 1.69 -18.45 22.80
N MET A 53 1.16 -18.85 23.95
CA MET A 53 0.61 -20.19 24.16
C MET A 53 -0.76 -20.44 23.53
N ASN A 54 -1.58 -19.41 23.28
CA ASN A 54 -2.90 -19.60 22.67
C ASN A 54 -2.87 -19.30 21.16
N PRO A 55 -2.93 -20.32 20.29
CA PRO A 55 -2.88 -20.11 18.84
C PRO A 55 -4.03 -19.23 18.31
N LYS A 56 -5.18 -19.22 19.00
CA LYS A 56 -6.34 -18.40 18.60
C LYS A 56 -6.07 -16.90 18.77
N ARG A 57 -5.18 -16.50 19.69
CA ARG A 57 -4.78 -15.09 19.88
C ARG A 57 -3.80 -14.60 18.83
N ARG A 58 -3.11 -15.50 18.13
CA ARG A 58 -2.24 -15.17 16.99
C ARG A 58 -3.02 -14.77 15.74
N ILE A 59 -4.34 -14.95 15.74
CA ILE A 59 -5.24 -14.65 14.64
C ILE A 59 -6.05 -13.38 14.96
N LEU A 60 -5.81 -12.32 14.19
CA LEU A 60 -6.62 -11.11 14.26
C LEU A 60 -7.92 -11.28 13.44
N ARG A 61 -9.07 -11.42 14.12
CA ARG A 61 -10.38 -11.58 13.48
C ARG A 61 -10.75 -10.35 12.63
N GLY A 62 -11.23 -10.60 11.41
CA GLY A 62 -11.62 -9.56 10.46
C GLY A 62 -10.45 -8.88 9.72
N PHE A 63 -9.23 -9.38 9.92
CA PHE A 63 -8.04 -8.92 9.20
C PHE A 63 -7.77 -9.80 7.98
N PHE A 64 -7.41 -9.19 6.84
CA PHE A 64 -7.29 -9.90 5.56
C PHE A 64 -6.37 -11.11 5.60
N GLU A 65 -5.24 -11.01 6.32
CA GLU A 65 -4.26 -12.10 6.44
C GLU A 65 -4.84 -13.38 7.03
N HIS A 66 -5.79 -13.24 7.95
CA HIS A 66 -6.34 -14.37 8.71
C HIS A 66 -7.78 -14.73 8.32
N ALA A 67 -8.36 -14.00 7.36
CA ALA A 67 -9.68 -14.32 6.85
C ALA A 67 -9.67 -15.66 6.10
N SER A 68 -10.71 -16.47 6.32
CA SER A 68 -10.98 -17.70 5.59
C SER A 68 -12.17 -17.51 4.63
N GLY A 69 -12.23 -18.32 3.58
CA GLY A 69 -13.27 -18.24 2.54
C GLY A 69 -13.13 -17.04 1.60
N LYS A 70 -13.75 -17.14 0.41
CA LYS A 70 -13.71 -16.07 -0.60
C LYS A 70 -14.42 -14.81 -0.11
N TRP A 71 -15.69 -14.93 0.29
CA TRP A 71 -16.49 -13.81 0.80
C TRP A 71 -15.92 -13.21 2.08
N GLY A 72 -15.53 -14.05 3.05
CA GLY A 72 -14.88 -13.59 4.28
C GLY A 72 -13.59 -12.82 4.03
N SER A 73 -12.81 -13.21 3.01
CA SER A 73 -11.60 -12.48 2.61
C SER A 73 -11.92 -11.12 1.99
N TRP A 74 -12.97 -11.00 1.18
CA TRP A 74 -13.41 -9.72 0.61
C TRP A 74 -13.86 -8.73 1.69
N VAL A 75 -14.72 -9.17 2.62
CA VAL A 75 -15.16 -8.33 3.75
C VAL A 75 -13.97 -7.91 4.61
N ALA A 76 -13.04 -8.84 4.86
CA ALA A 76 -11.82 -8.54 5.60
C ALA A 76 -10.86 -7.61 4.84
N ALA A 77 -10.81 -7.67 3.50
CA ALA A 77 -10.02 -6.75 2.68
C ALA A 77 -10.54 -5.32 2.80
N PHE A 78 -11.86 -5.14 2.75
CA PHE A 78 -12.50 -3.83 2.95
C PHE A 78 -12.27 -3.29 4.37
N ARG A 79 -12.48 -4.13 5.38
CA ARG A 79 -12.19 -3.75 6.77
C ARG A 79 -10.70 -3.42 6.97
N THR A 80 -9.79 -4.15 6.34
CA THR A 80 -8.35 -3.89 6.39
C THR A 80 -8.02 -2.55 5.74
N LEU A 81 -8.62 -2.22 4.59
CA LEU A 81 -8.48 -0.91 3.95
C LEU A 81 -8.90 0.22 4.89
N LEU A 82 -10.08 0.12 5.51
CA LEU A 82 -10.55 1.11 6.48
C LEU A 82 -9.64 1.24 7.70
N TRP A 83 -9.08 0.12 8.17
CA TRP A 83 -8.12 0.14 9.28
C TRP A 83 -6.85 0.87 8.89
N THR A 84 -6.32 0.60 7.69
CA THR A 84 -5.08 1.22 7.23
C THR A 84 -5.19 2.73 7.09
N LEU A 85 -6.36 3.28 6.77
CA LEU A 85 -6.56 4.75 6.68
C LEU A 85 -6.20 5.48 7.98
N TRP A 86 -6.32 4.81 9.14
CA TRP A 86 -5.97 5.39 10.44
C TRP A 86 -4.82 4.61 11.11
N PRO A 87 -3.55 5.00 10.89
CA PRO A 87 -2.37 4.27 11.37
C PRO A 87 -2.40 4.02 12.89
N GLY A 88 -2.91 4.99 13.64
CA GLY A 88 -3.13 4.90 15.09
C GLY A 88 -3.91 3.65 15.50
N TRP A 89 -5.00 3.39 14.80
CA TRP A 89 -5.98 2.36 15.12
C TRP A 89 -5.51 1.02 14.57
N PHE A 90 -5.00 1.01 13.34
CA PHE A 90 -4.36 -0.16 12.74
C PHE A 90 -3.30 -0.77 13.69
N TRP A 91 -2.31 0.02 14.11
CA TRP A 91 -1.22 -0.45 14.97
C TRP A 91 -1.64 -0.62 16.45
N SER A 92 -2.83 -0.14 16.84
CA SER A 92 -3.44 -0.54 18.12
C SER A 92 -3.94 -1.98 18.09
N LYS A 93 -4.40 -2.47 16.94
CA LYS A 93 -4.94 -3.82 16.73
C LYS A 93 -3.86 -4.81 16.30
N VAL A 94 -3.00 -4.42 15.36
CA VAL A 94 -1.94 -5.28 14.81
C VAL A 94 -0.72 -5.28 15.73
N LYS A 95 -0.63 -6.32 16.57
CA LYS A 95 0.52 -6.62 17.44
C LYS A 95 1.51 -7.60 16.82
N MET A 96 2.74 -7.65 17.34
CA MET A 96 3.80 -8.57 16.91
C MET A 96 3.43 -10.06 17.05
N HIS A 97 2.58 -10.43 18.01
CA HIS A 97 2.16 -11.82 18.20
C HIS A 97 1.23 -12.33 17.10
N HIS A 98 0.65 -11.44 16.28
CA HIS A 98 -0.12 -11.87 15.13
C HIS A 98 0.83 -12.35 14.04
N GLU A 99 0.73 -13.64 13.72
CA GLU A 99 1.61 -14.30 12.77
C GLU A 99 1.45 -13.72 11.36
N PRO A 100 2.49 -13.11 10.76
CA PRO A 100 2.42 -12.61 9.40
C PRO A 100 2.20 -13.76 8.41
N ARG A 101 1.22 -13.63 7.52
CA ARG A 101 0.97 -14.61 6.46
C ARG A 101 1.28 -14.02 5.10
N LEU A 102 1.88 -14.81 4.19
CA LEU A 102 2.16 -14.37 2.81
C LEU A 102 0.90 -13.95 2.04
N LYS A 103 -0.28 -14.40 2.49
CA LYS A 103 -1.57 -13.92 2.00
C LYS A 103 -1.66 -12.38 2.02
N MET A 104 -0.99 -11.70 2.95
CA MET A 104 -0.93 -10.23 2.99
C MET A 104 -0.53 -9.62 1.65
N LEU A 105 0.38 -10.25 0.88
CA LEU A 105 0.87 -9.71 -0.40
C LEU A 105 -0.23 -9.57 -1.45
N TRP A 106 -1.33 -10.31 -1.32
CA TRP A 106 -2.45 -10.27 -2.27
C TRP A 106 -3.46 -9.16 -1.98
N TRP A 107 -3.45 -8.54 -0.81
CA TRP A 107 -4.51 -7.62 -0.41
C TRP A 107 -4.58 -6.38 -1.32
N LEU A 108 -3.42 -5.78 -1.60
CA LEU A 108 -3.31 -4.56 -2.38
C LEU A 108 -3.51 -4.82 -3.88
N PRO A 109 -2.90 -5.85 -4.50
CA PRO A 109 -3.22 -6.21 -5.89
C PRO A 109 -4.71 -6.50 -6.12
N VAL A 110 -5.38 -7.17 -5.18
CA VAL A 110 -6.81 -7.45 -5.29
C VAL A 110 -7.63 -6.15 -5.37
N TRP A 111 -7.36 -5.17 -4.50
CA TRP A 111 -8.02 -3.86 -4.57
C TRP A 111 -7.68 -3.10 -5.83
N PHE A 112 -6.40 -3.05 -6.18
CA PHE A 112 -5.93 -2.32 -7.35
C PHE A 112 -6.56 -2.87 -8.63
N ILE A 113 -6.50 -4.19 -8.86
CA ILE A 113 -7.07 -4.84 -10.05
C ILE A 113 -8.59 -4.67 -10.11
N THR A 114 -9.28 -4.79 -8.98
CA THR A 114 -10.75 -4.66 -8.94
C THR A 114 -11.19 -3.24 -9.30
N LEU A 115 -10.57 -2.23 -8.68
CA LEU A 115 -10.88 -0.84 -8.97
C LEU A 115 -10.47 -0.47 -10.39
N TRP A 116 -9.32 -0.98 -10.86
CA TRP A 116 -8.88 -0.80 -12.24
C TRP A 116 -9.88 -1.35 -13.24
N ALA A 117 -10.38 -2.57 -13.04
CA ALA A 117 -11.38 -3.18 -13.90
C ALA A 117 -12.68 -2.33 -13.95
N LEU A 118 -13.07 -1.71 -12.83
CA LEU A 118 -14.19 -0.77 -12.81
C LEU A 118 -13.89 0.51 -13.60
N VAL A 119 -12.68 1.08 -13.47
CA VAL A 119 -12.25 2.22 -14.31
C VAL A 119 -12.33 1.85 -15.79
N CYS A 120 -11.84 0.68 -16.18
CA CYS A 120 -11.90 0.22 -17.57
C CYS A 120 -13.34 0.11 -18.08
N ALA A 121 -14.23 -0.48 -17.27
CA ALA A 121 -15.62 -0.65 -17.64
C ALA A 121 -16.32 0.70 -17.85
N VAL A 122 -16.09 1.67 -16.95
CA VAL A 122 -16.68 3.01 -17.05
C VAL A 122 -16.12 3.76 -18.25
N ARG A 123 -14.80 3.74 -18.48
CA ARG A 123 -14.19 4.40 -19.65
C ARG A 123 -14.65 3.79 -20.97
N LEU A 124 -14.79 2.47 -21.04
CA LEU A 124 -15.33 1.81 -22.22
C LEU A 124 -16.78 2.25 -22.49
N ALA A 125 -17.61 2.35 -21.44
CA ALA A 125 -18.96 2.87 -21.56
C ALA A 125 -18.95 4.32 -22.09
N THR A 126 -18.08 5.20 -21.58
CA THR A 126 -17.93 6.58 -22.05
C THR A 126 -17.60 6.63 -23.55
N ALA A 127 -16.63 5.82 -24.00
CA ALA A 127 -16.24 5.76 -25.41
C ALA A 127 -17.41 5.31 -26.30
N LEU A 128 -18.21 4.33 -25.85
CA LEU A 128 -19.38 3.86 -26.57
C LEU A 128 -20.49 4.92 -26.64
N VAL A 129 -20.70 5.69 -25.56
CA VAL A 129 -21.67 6.80 -25.54
C VAL A 129 -21.26 7.87 -26.56
N TRP A 130 -20.01 8.34 -26.54
CA TRP A 130 -19.51 9.31 -27.52
C TRP A 130 -19.59 8.80 -28.95
N ALA A 131 -19.29 7.52 -29.18
CA ALA A 131 -19.45 6.90 -30.50
C ALA A 131 -20.91 6.90 -30.95
N SER A 132 -21.85 6.57 -30.06
CA SER A 132 -23.29 6.56 -30.36
C SER A 132 -23.84 7.95 -30.69
N GLN A 133 -23.22 9.00 -30.13
CA GLN A 133 -23.53 10.41 -30.42
C GLN A 133 -22.82 10.95 -31.67
N GLY A 134 -22.02 10.12 -32.36
CA GLY A 134 -21.25 10.54 -33.53
C GLY A 134 -20.02 11.41 -33.22
N MET A 135 -19.65 11.56 -31.95
CA MET A 135 -18.49 12.37 -31.54
C MET A 135 -17.15 11.67 -31.82
N LEU A 136 -17.14 10.33 -31.88
CA LEU A 136 -15.96 9.54 -32.21
C LEU A 136 -16.13 8.84 -33.56
N SER A 137 -15.07 8.84 -34.38
CA SER A 137 -15.04 8.11 -35.64
C SER A 137 -13.74 7.32 -35.83
N GLY A 138 -13.85 6.16 -36.49
CA GLY A 138 -12.73 5.36 -36.97
C GLY A 138 -11.60 5.15 -35.94
N VAL A 139 -10.49 5.86 -36.13
CA VAL A 139 -9.27 5.72 -35.33
C VAL A 139 -9.39 6.34 -33.94
N ALA A 140 -10.21 7.38 -33.76
CA ALA A 140 -10.45 7.96 -32.43
C ALA A 140 -11.19 6.97 -31.51
N LEU A 141 -12.19 6.25 -32.04
CA LEU A 141 -12.88 5.19 -31.29
C LEU A 141 -11.92 4.06 -30.90
N LYS A 142 -11.04 3.64 -31.83
CA LYS A 142 -10.03 2.60 -31.54
C LYS A 142 -9.08 3.05 -30.42
N ALA A 143 -8.62 4.31 -30.47
CA ALA A 143 -7.77 4.89 -29.43
C ALA A 143 -8.46 4.90 -28.07
N GLU A 144 -9.72 5.36 -27.99
CA GLU A 144 -10.47 5.38 -26.73
C GLU A 144 -10.78 3.98 -26.17
N ILE A 145 -11.06 3.00 -27.03
CA ILE A 145 -11.22 1.60 -26.58
C ILE A 145 -9.90 1.08 -25.99
N ILE A 146 -8.77 1.37 -26.62
CA ILE A 146 -7.45 1.00 -26.09
C ILE A 146 -7.22 1.71 -24.74
N ASN A 147 -7.46 3.02 -24.67
CA ASN A 147 -7.30 3.85 -23.47
C ASN A 147 -8.11 3.34 -22.29
N ALA A 148 -9.29 2.78 -22.54
CA ALA A 148 -10.11 2.18 -21.49
C ALA A 148 -9.34 1.08 -20.72
N PHE A 149 -8.37 0.38 -21.33
CA PHE A 149 -7.62 -0.68 -20.66
C PHE A 149 -6.25 -0.25 -20.14
N ILE A 150 -5.62 0.73 -20.78
CA ILE A 150 -4.22 1.10 -20.50
C ILE A 150 -4.07 2.35 -19.63
N HIS A 151 -5.06 3.23 -19.56
CA HIS A 151 -4.97 4.46 -18.77
C HIS A 151 -5.22 4.20 -17.27
N PRO A 152 -4.51 4.88 -16.34
CA PRO A 152 -3.47 5.92 -16.52
C PRO A 152 -2.03 5.44 -16.73
N VAL A 153 -1.76 4.17 -17.06
CA VAL A 153 -0.36 3.73 -17.24
C VAL A 153 0.17 4.18 -18.61
N ALA A 154 -0.69 4.22 -19.62
CA ALA A 154 -0.39 4.69 -20.96
C ALA A 154 -1.62 5.37 -21.56
N ASP A 155 -1.42 6.23 -22.57
CA ASP A 155 -2.48 6.70 -23.45
C ASP A 155 -2.16 6.33 -24.89
N CYS A 156 -3.21 6.17 -25.66
CA CYS A 156 -3.21 5.93 -27.08
C CYS A 156 -3.93 7.10 -27.75
N TYR A 157 -3.24 7.75 -28.69
CA TYR A 157 -3.80 8.88 -29.45
C TYR A 157 -4.01 8.48 -30.90
N GLY A 158 -5.19 8.77 -31.43
CA GLY A 158 -5.46 8.71 -32.85
C GLY A 158 -5.09 10.04 -33.52
N GLN A 159 -4.02 10.08 -34.32
CA GLN A 159 -3.67 11.25 -35.12
C GLN A 159 -3.95 11.00 -36.61
N ARG A 160 -4.57 11.98 -37.27
CA ARG A 160 -4.64 12.05 -38.73
C ARG A 160 -3.59 13.03 -39.22
N LEU A 161 -2.48 12.52 -39.73
CA LEU A 161 -1.41 13.30 -40.34
C LEU A 161 -1.31 12.92 -41.81
N ALA A 162 -1.47 13.90 -42.71
CA ALA A 162 -1.40 13.72 -44.16
C ALA A 162 -2.31 12.60 -44.72
N GLY A 163 -3.56 12.51 -44.23
CA GLY A 163 -4.52 11.48 -44.66
C GLY A 163 -4.25 10.07 -44.13
N GLN A 164 -3.11 9.82 -43.47
CA GLN A 164 -2.84 8.57 -42.77
C GLN A 164 -3.37 8.64 -41.34
N SER A 165 -4.04 7.57 -40.91
CA SER A 165 -4.43 7.43 -39.52
C SER A 165 -3.37 6.62 -38.77
N ARG A 166 -2.74 7.23 -37.76
CA ARG A 166 -1.74 6.59 -36.90
C ARG A 166 -2.28 6.49 -35.48
N LEU A 167 -2.01 5.36 -34.84
CA LEU A 167 -2.14 5.21 -33.39
C LEU A 167 -0.74 5.40 -32.80
N SER A 168 -0.60 6.40 -31.94
CA SER A 168 0.59 6.56 -31.10
C SER A 168 0.25 6.03 -29.72
N LEU A 169 1.21 5.35 -29.07
CA LEU A 169 1.08 4.92 -27.69
C LEU A 169 2.16 5.63 -26.88
N ASP A 170 1.72 6.37 -25.86
CA ASP A 170 2.57 7.14 -24.97
C ASP A 170 2.52 6.53 -23.57
N PHE A 171 3.68 6.22 -23.00
CA PHE A 171 3.76 5.57 -21.70
C PHE A 171 3.93 6.64 -20.62
N TRP A 172 2.91 6.78 -19.78
CA TRP A 172 2.87 7.79 -18.73
C TRP A 172 3.77 7.47 -17.54
N VAL A 173 4.61 6.43 -17.57
CA VAL A 173 5.60 6.22 -16.49
C VAL A 173 6.53 7.43 -16.36
N THR A 174 6.73 8.21 -17.43
CA THR A 174 7.42 9.51 -17.43
C THR A 174 6.54 10.69 -16.99
N ASP A 175 5.21 10.57 -17.11
CA ASP A 175 4.23 11.61 -16.78
C ASP A 175 3.51 11.36 -15.45
N TRP A 176 3.86 10.29 -14.73
CA TRP A 176 3.52 10.18 -13.32
C TRP A 176 4.09 11.41 -12.66
N SER A 177 3.18 12.29 -12.24
CA SER A 177 3.51 13.51 -11.52
C SER A 177 4.66 13.22 -10.54
N PRO A 178 5.81 13.91 -10.63
CA PRO A 178 6.98 13.57 -9.82
C PRO A 178 6.73 13.59 -8.31
N GLY A 179 5.67 14.27 -7.86
CA GLY A 179 5.13 14.11 -6.51
C GLY A 179 4.74 12.66 -6.18
N LEU A 180 4.04 11.96 -7.06
CA LEU A 180 3.66 10.54 -6.89
C LEU A 180 4.89 9.62 -6.86
N LEU A 181 5.86 9.84 -7.76
CA LEU A 181 7.13 9.11 -7.74
C LEU A 181 7.91 9.38 -6.43
N GLY A 182 7.90 10.63 -5.96
CA GLY A 182 8.43 11.02 -4.67
C GLY A 182 7.76 10.26 -3.53
N LEU A 183 6.43 10.19 -3.50
CA LEU A 183 5.68 9.45 -2.47
C LEU A 183 5.97 7.94 -2.47
N MET A 184 6.05 7.32 -3.66
CA MET A 184 6.45 5.92 -3.77
C MET A 184 7.87 5.71 -3.23
N SER A 185 8.78 6.59 -3.63
CA SER A 185 10.17 6.57 -3.19
C SER A 185 10.28 6.73 -1.67
N GLN A 186 9.52 7.66 -1.08
CA GLN A 186 9.41 7.84 0.37
C GLN A 186 8.91 6.55 1.03
N SER A 187 7.80 5.98 0.55
CA SER A 187 7.17 4.78 1.10
C SER A 187 8.09 3.54 1.06
N LEU A 188 8.91 3.41 0.01
CA LEU A 188 9.86 2.32 -0.18
C LEU A 188 11.21 2.55 0.49
N LEU A 189 11.62 3.79 0.73
CA LEU A 189 12.92 4.07 1.34
C LEU A 189 12.97 3.63 2.81
N PHE A 190 11.89 3.80 3.57
CA PHE A 190 11.81 3.33 4.97
C PHE A 190 12.18 1.84 5.14
N PRO A 191 11.54 0.88 4.45
CA PRO A 191 11.89 -0.52 4.59
C PRO A 191 13.27 -0.84 4.03
N VAL A 192 13.70 -0.16 2.96
CA VAL A 192 15.07 -0.32 2.44
C VAL A 192 16.09 0.06 3.50
N LEU A 193 15.97 1.23 4.12
CA LEU A 193 16.88 1.69 5.18
C LEU A 193 16.85 0.75 6.40
N LEU A 194 15.67 0.27 6.81
CA LEU A 194 15.55 -0.70 7.91
C LEU A 194 16.18 -2.07 7.58
N LEU A 195 16.22 -2.47 6.31
CA LEU A 195 16.86 -3.71 5.86
C LEU A 195 18.38 -3.54 5.66
N VAL A 196 18.82 -2.37 5.19
CA VAL A 196 20.21 -2.01 4.87
C VAL A 196 21.01 -1.61 6.12
N LEU A 197 20.37 -1.20 7.22
CA LEU A 197 21.02 -0.91 8.49
C LEU A 197 20.99 -2.15 9.41
N PRO A 198 21.86 -3.15 9.21
CA PRO A 198 21.81 -4.42 9.93
C PRO A 198 22.02 -4.24 11.42
N GLU A 199 22.78 -3.24 11.84
CA GLU A 199 23.03 -2.96 13.25
C GLU A 199 21.76 -2.49 13.96
N THR A 200 21.04 -1.53 13.37
CA THR A 200 19.74 -1.07 13.86
C THR A 200 18.74 -2.24 13.92
N ARG A 201 18.69 -3.07 12.88
CA ARG A 201 17.82 -4.25 12.84
C ARG A 201 18.22 -5.31 13.86
N ARG A 202 19.52 -5.57 14.04
CA ARG A 202 20.06 -6.56 15.01
C ARG A 202 19.78 -6.12 16.44
N ARG A 203 19.96 -4.83 16.75
CA ARG A 203 19.60 -4.26 18.06
C ARG A 203 18.09 -4.31 18.30
N ALA A 204 17.30 -3.99 17.28
CA ALA A 204 15.85 -4.05 17.37
C ALA A 204 15.30 -5.49 17.29
N LYS A 205 16.12 -6.49 16.93
CA LYS A 205 15.76 -7.91 16.73
C LYS A 205 14.45 -8.12 15.95
N VAL A 206 14.14 -7.22 15.01
CA VAL A 206 12.90 -7.28 14.21
C VAL A 206 13.12 -8.18 12.99
N ARG A 207 12.25 -9.16 12.79
CA ARG A 207 12.29 -10.05 11.63
C ARG A 207 11.94 -9.29 10.33
N PRO A 208 12.60 -9.60 9.20
CA PRO A 208 12.29 -8.96 7.91
C PRO A 208 10.82 -9.06 7.51
N ILE A 209 10.14 -10.15 7.83
CA ILE A 209 8.72 -10.33 7.51
C ILE A 209 7.81 -9.28 8.16
N HIS A 210 8.17 -8.77 9.36
CA HIS A 210 7.42 -7.70 10.02
C HIS A 210 7.63 -6.36 9.32
N ILE A 211 8.81 -6.13 8.75
CA ILE A 211 9.10 -4.96 7.89
C ILE A 211 8.27 -5.07 6.61
N VAL A 212 8.31 -6.21 5.92
CA VAL A 212 7.50 -6.43 4.71
C VAL A 212 6.01 -6.22 4.99
N ARG A 213 5.50 -6.73 6.11
CA ARG A 213 4.11 -6.50 6.53
C ARG A 213 3.81 -5.01 6.70
N ALA A 214 4.65 -4.28 7.43
CA ALA A 214 4.50 -2.84 7.62
C ALA A 214 4.53 -2.08 6.29
N THR A 215 5.38 -2.49 5.36
CA THR A 215 5.46 -1.93 3.99
C THR A 215 4.19 -2.18 3.21
N VAL A 216 3.72 -3.43 3.15
CA VAL A 216 2.56 -3.83 2.34
C VAL A 216 1.29 -3.09 2.76
N TYR A 217 1.09 -2.87 4.06
CA TYR A 217 -0.03 -2.06 4.55
C TYR A 217 0.23 -0.56 4.51
N GLY A 218 1.49 -0.13 4.59
CA GLY A 218 1.88 1.26 4.39
C GLY A 218 1.62 1.78 2.98
N HIS A 219 1.48 0.87 1.99
CA HIS A 219 1.09 1.24 0.62
C HIS A 219 -0.42 1.29 0.40
N ALA A 220 -1.24 1.29 1.46
CA ALA A 220 -2.70 1.41 1.35
C ALA A 220 -3.16 2.67 0.60
N TRP A 221 -2.39 3.76 0.67
CA TRP A 221 -2.69 5.01 -0.02
C TRP A 221 -2.72 4.86 -1.56
N ILE A 222 -2.04 3.85 -2.13
CA ILE A 222 -2.06 3.57 -3.58
C ILE A 222 -3.48 3.26 -4.06
N VAL A 223 -4.35 2.73 -3.19
CA VAL A 223 -5.76 2.46 -3.52
C VAL A 223 -6.52 3.75 -3.87
N CYS A 224 -6.09 4.91 -3.36
CA CYS A 224 -6.71 6.20 -3.69
C CYS A 224 -6.56 6.56 -5.17
N ILE A 225 -5.50 6.09 -5.85
CA ILE A 225 -5.23 6.39 -7.27
C ILE A 225 -6.36 5.87 -8.17
N PRO A 226 -6.68 4.55 -8.21
CA PRO A 226 -7.77 4.07 -9.03
C PRO A 226 -9.14 4.54 -8.55
N ILE A 227 -9.32 4.93 -7.27
CA ILE A 227 -10.56 5.58 -6.80
C ILE A 227 -10.74 6.95 -7.46
N ILE A 228 -9.69 7.77 -7.48
CA ILE A 228 -9.68 9.08 -8.13
C ILE A 228 -9.99 8.91 -9.63
N HIS A 229 -9.32 7.97 -10.30
CA HIS A 229 -9.58 7.70 -11.72
C HIS A 229 -10.99 7.15 -11.98
N LEU A 230 -11.53 6.34 -11.08
CA LEU A 230 -12.91 5.89 -11.17
C LEU A 230 -13.87 7.07 -11.08
N ALA A 231 -13.62 8.02 -10.16
CA ALA A 231 -14.44 9.22 -10.00
C ALA A 231 -14.38 10.11 -11.26
N MET A 232 -13.18 10.35 -11.80
CA MET A 232 -12.99 11.09 -13.05
C MET A 232 -13.66 10.40 -14.25
N ALA A 233 -13.51 9.07 -14.39
CA ALA A 233 -14.15 8.31 -15.44
C ALA A 233 -15.68 8.36 -15.32
N THR A 234 -16.21 8.34 -14.11
CA THR A 234 -17.65 8.47 -13.85
C THR A 234 -18.17 9.85 -14.23
N GLU A 235 -17.45 10.91 -13.86
CA GLU A 235 -17.78 12.28 -14.28
C GLU A 235 -17.78 12.41 -15.81
N ALA A 236 -16.77 11.86 -16.49
CA ALA A 236 -16.70 11.85 -17.95
C ALA A 236 -17.87 11.09 -18.59
N LEU A 237 -18.30 9.96 -18.01
CA LEU A 237 -19.47 9.21 -18.48
C LEU A 237 -20.75 10.04 -18.34
N VAL A 238 -20.95 10.69 -17.20
CA VAL A 238 -22.10 11.58 -16.97
C VAL A 238 -22.08 12.76 -17.94
N GLY A 239 -20.91 13.34 -18.17
CA GLY A 239 -20.77 14.45 -19.09
C GLY A 239 -21.06 14.05 -20.54
N ALA A 240 -20.57 12.87 -20.96
CA ALA A 240 -20.91 12.27 -22.24
C ALA A 240 -22.43 12.08 -22.38
N ALA A 241 -23.10 11.56 -21.35
CA ALA A 241 -24.54 11.32 -21.39
C ALA A 241 -25.40 12.60 -21.40
N THR A 242 -24.90 13.70 -20.82
CA THR A 242 -25.67 14.95 -20.65
C THR A 242 -25.28 16.06 -21.62
N VAL A 243 -24.25 15.87 -22.45
CA VAL A 243 -23.66 16.91 -23.31
C VAL A 243 -23.22 18.14 -22.49
N SER A 244 -22.94 17.94 -21.20
CA SER A 244 -22.34 18.95 -20.32
C SER A 244 -20.98 18.44 -19.91
N TRP A 245 -19.95 19.28 -19.91
CA TRP A 245 -18.59 18.88 -19.55
C TRP A 245 -18.23 19.44 -18.17
N PRO A 246 -18.76 18.89 -17.06
CA PRO A 246 -18.20 19.22 -15.75
C PRO A 246 -16.83 18.53 -15.65
N TYR A 247 -15.74 19.29 -15.64
CA TYR A 247 -14.41 18.79 -15.27
C TYR A 247 -14.14 19.08 -13.78
N ARG A 248 -15.17 19.05 -12.93
CA ARG A 248 -15.07 19.56 -11.56
C ARG A 248 -14.11 18.74 -10.72
N ILE A 249 -14.09 17.42 -10.89
CA ILE A 249 -13.17 16.55 -10.14
C ILE A 249 -11.74 16.74 -10.64
N TYR A 250 -11.55 16.86 -11.95
CA TYR A 250 -10.23 17.11 -12.54
C TYR A 250 -9.65 18.46 -12.09
N GLU A 251 -10.43 19.54 -12.21
CA GLU A 251 -10.06 20.89 -11.75
C GLU A 251 -9.72 20.88 -10.26
N PHE A 252 -10.59 20.27 -9.43
CA PHE A 252 -10.32 20.11 -8.00
C PHE A 252 -9.00 19.39 -7.74
N ILE A 253 -8.75 18.25 -8.41
CA ILE A 253 -7.50 17.51 -8.21
C ILE A 253 -6.30 18.36 -8.63
N ALA A 254 -6.37 19.04 -9.78
CA ALA A 254 -5.30 19.90 -10.27
C ALA A 254 -4.99 21.04 -9.27
N ASP A 255 -6.03 21.72 -8.78
CA ASP A 255 -5.90 22.85 -7.84
C ASP A 255 -5.36 22.42 -6.47
N TYR A 256 -5.74 21.24 -5.99
CA TYR A 256 -5.34 20.72 -4.68
C TYR A 256 -4.22 19.68 -4.73
N TYR A 257 -3.64 19.41 -5.90
CA TYR A 257 -2.64 18.36 -6.08
C TYR A 257 -1.46 18.49 -5.10
N PRO A 258 -0.80 19.66 -4.94
CA PRO A 258 0.31 19.80 -3.99
C PRO A 258 -0.11 19.49 -2.54
N PHE A 259 -1.33 19.89 -2.16
CA PHE A 259 -1.87 19.64 -0.84
C PHE A 259 -2.17 18.15 -0.62
N ILE A 260 -2.70 17.45 -1.62
CA ILE A 260 -2.91 16.00 -1.59
C ILE A 260 -1.57 15.28 -1.41
N ILE A 261 -0.54 15.67 -2.16
CA ILE A 261 0.80 15.09 -2.02
C ILE A 261 1.37 15.32 -0.62
N LEU A 262 1.24 16.53 -0.07
CA LEU A 262 1.66 16.84 1.29
C LEU A 262 0.92 15.98 2.32
N LEU A 263 -0.41 15.83 2.19
CA LEU A 263 -1.21 15.00 3.09
C LEU A 263 -0.77 13.54 3.06
N VAL A 264 -0.51 12.97 1.87
CA VAL A 264 -0.03 11.59 1.74
C VAL A 264 1.39 11.45 2.31
N ALA A 265 2.29 12.40 2.08
CA ALA A 265 3.64 12.40 2.63
C ALA A 265 3.64 12.43 4.17
N VAL A 266 2.79 13.27 4.76
CA VAL A 266 2.57 13.34 6.21
C VAL A 266 1.98 12.04 6.72
N TRP A 267 0.99 11.47 6.02
CA TRP A 267 0.39 10.19 6.37
C TRP A 267 1.43 9.05 6.36
N ILE A 268 2.33 8.99 5.37
CA ILE A 268 3.44 8.02 5.32
C ILE A 268 4.38 8.21 6.52
N GLY A 269 4.70 9.46 6.86
CA GLY A 269 5.49 9.79 8.05
C GLY A 269 4.83 9.26 9.33
N ILE A 270 3.53 9.55 9.52
CA ILE A 270 2.74 9.05 10.66
C ILE A 270 2.68 7.52 10.66
N TRP A 271 2.51 6.89 9.49
CA TRP A 271 2.47 5.44 9.37
C TRP A 271 3.74 4.81 9.96
N TRP A 272 4.91 5.26 9.51
CA TRP A 272 6.19 4.72 9.97
C TRP A 272 6.52 5.10 11.42
N TRP A 273 6.12 6.30 11.88
CA TRP A 273 6.17 6.66 13.30
C TRP A 273 5.44 5.63 14.16
N MET A 274 4.22 5.27 13.75
CA MET A 274 3.38 4.32 14.46
C MET A 274 3.93 2.88 14.39
N VAL A 275 4.53 2.48 13.27
CA VAL A 275 5.27 1.21 13.16
C VAL A 275 6.38 1.14 14.20
N LEU A 276 7.26 2.14 14.23
CA LEU A 276 8.42 2.15 15.13
C LEU A 276 8.00 2.16 16.60
N ARG A 277 7.01 2.98 16.94
CA ARG A 277 6.54 3.16 18.32
C ARG A 277 5.68 2.00 18.83
N ARG A 278 4.67 1.56 18.07
CA ARG A 278 3.67 0.60 18.55
C ARG A 278 3.89 -0.83 18.09
N CYS A 279 4.39 -1.03 16.86
CA CYS A 279 4.63 -2.37 16.35
C CYS A 279 6.01 -2.86 16.80
N PHE A 280 7.06 -2.12 16.45
CA PHE A 280 8.44 -2.53 16.68
C PHE A 280 8.92 -2.28 18.12
N ASN A 281 8.24 -1.39 18.84
CA ASN A 281 8.59 -0.99 20.20
C ASN A 281 10.09 -0.67 20.32
N VAL A 282 10.57 0.21 19.44
CA VAL A 282 11.96 0.68 19.45
C VAL A 282 12.15 1.61 20.64
N ALA A 283 13.28 1.51 21.36
CA ALA A 283 13.53 2.27 22.58
C ALA A 283 13.49 3.80 22.38
N GLN A 284 14.01 4.28 21.24
CA GLN A 284 14.05 5.70 20.89
C GLN A 284 13.34 5.93 19.55
N PRO A 285 12.00 5.82 19.49
CA PRO A 285 11.29 5.84 18.21
C PRO A 285 11.43 7.20 17.53
N VAL A 286 11.54 8.31 18.29
CA VAL A 286 11.68 9.69 17.76
C VAL A 286 12.94 9.80 16.93
N PHE A 287 14.07 9.45 17.52
CA PHE A 287 15.37 9.50 16.85
C PHE A 287 15.39 8.65 15.59
N HIS A 288 14.96 7.39 15.67
CA HIS A 288 14.93 6.49 14.52
C HIS A 288 14.00 6.98 13.41
N TRP A 289 12.85 7.57 13.77
CA TRP A 289 11.94 8.15 12.81
C TRP A 289 12.57 9.33 12.08
N PHE A 290 13.21 10.26 12.78
CA PHE A 290 13.91 11.39 12.14
C PHE A 290 15.01 10.93 11.19
N VAL A 291 15.86 9.99 11.63
CA VAL A 291 16.95 9.43 10.80
C VAL A 291 16.42 8.79 9.51
N LEU A 292 15.25 8.15 9.55
CA LEU A 292 14.63 7.54 8.38
C LEU A 292 13.84 8.55 7.52
N MET A 293 13.20 9.54 8.15
CA MET A 293 12.35 10.52 7.47
C MET A 293 13.17 11.54 6.67
N VAL A 294 14.30 12.01 7.17
CA VAL A 294 15.16 12.99 6.48
C VAL A 294 15.54 12.54 5.06
N PRO A 295 16.17 11.37 4.85
CA PRO A 295 16.51 10.93 3.49
C PRO A 295 15.26 10.66 2.64
N ALA A 296 14.14 10.26 3.25
CA ALA A 296 12.89 10.00 2.54
C ALA A 296 12.24 11.30 2.01
N VAL A 297 12.26 12.37 2.81
CA VAL A 297 11.81 13.71 2.40
C VAL A 297 12.76 14.31 1.36
N LEU A 298 14.08 14.18 1.54
CA LEU A 298 15.06 14.64 0.55
C LEU A 298 14.82 13.97 -0.81
N LEU A 299 14.52 12.68 -0.83
CA LEU A 299 14.22 11.96 -2.07
C LEU A 299 12.94 12.48 -2.74
N VAL A 300 11.89 12.79 -1.97
CA VAL A 300 10.67 13.44 -2.50
C VAL A 300 11.00 14.81 -3.10
N MET A 301 11.77 15.63 -2.38
CA MET A 301 12.18 16.96 -2.87
C MET A 301 13.00 16.86 -4.16
N ILE A 302 13.95 15.92 -4.22
CA ILE A 302 14.74 15.67 -5.43
C ILE A 302 13.83 15.23 -6.58
N SER A 303 12.88 14.32 -6.36
CA SER A 303 11.92 13.92 -7.40
C SER A 303 11.11 15.11 -7.91
N MET A 304 10.67 16.01 -7.02
CA MET A 304 9.95 17.22 -7.40
C MET A 304 10.79 18.20 -8.23
N LEU A 305 12.11 18.24 -8.06
CA LEU A 305 12.99 19.08 -8.89
C LEU A 305 13.07 18.60 -10.35
N PHE A 306 12.77 17.33 -10.63
CA PHE A 306 12.69 16.81 -12.00
C PHE A 306 11.32 17.05 -12.65
N ASP A 307 10.38 17.67 -11.93
CA ASP A 307 9.10 18.06 -12.49
C ASP A 307 9.22 19.32 -13.33
N SER A 308 9.32 19.12 -14.65
CA SER A 308 9.32 20.22 -15.60
C SER A 308 8.06 21.10 -15.46
N THR A 309 6.90 20.56 -15.08
CA THR A 309 5.68 21.35 -14.91
C THR A 309 5.76 22.25 -13.67
N PHE A 310 6.36 21.76 -12.58
CA PHE A 310 6.61 22.56 -11.37
C PHE A 310 7.56 23.73 -11.65
N ILE A 311 8.65 23.48 -12.39
CA ILE A 311 9.61 24.53 -12.79
C ILE A 311 8.92 25.62 -13.62
N TRP A 312 8.07 25.23 -14.58
CA TRP A 312 7.39 26.18 -15.45
C TRP A 312 6.28 27.00 -14.78
N GLN A 313 5.58 26.43 -13.79
CA GLN A 313 4.46 27.10 -13.10
C GLN A 313 4.87 28.07 -11.99
N TYR A 314 5.98 27.81 -11.27
CA TYR A 314 6.30 28.54 -10.03
C TYR A 314 7.60 29.37 -10.07
N ILE A 315 8.41 29.28 -11.12
CA ILE A 315 9.69 30.01 -11.24
C ILE A 315 9.59 31.21 -12.22
N LYS A 316 8.39 31.53 -12.72
CA LYS A 316 8.14 32.77 -13.46
C LYS A 316 7.63 33.88 -12.55
#